data_AF-A0AAJ2N6Q1-F1
#
_entry.id   AF-A0AAJ2N6Q1-F1
#
_cell.length_a   1.000
_cell.length_b   1.000
_cell.length_c   1.000
_cell.angle_alpha   90.00
_cell.angle_beta   90.00
_cell.angle_gamma   90.00
#
_symmetry.space_group_name_H-M   'P 1'
#
loop_
_entity.id
_entity.type
_entity.pdbx_description
1 polymer ?
#
loop_
_entity_poly.entity_id
_entity_poly.type
_entity_poly.pdbx_seq_one_letter_code
_entity_poly.pdbx_strand_id
1 'polypeptide(L)' 'MLGFLFNERECKELSYMLRKELDEMLFDLSDKRLEAEIRDAISKRYRTVFRMYARIASPKELSKYARNHRNVTM' A
#
# COMPACT_ATOMS: atom_id res chain seq x y z
N MET A 1 -1.97 -12.96 17.36
CA MET A 1 -1.32 -11.73 16.84
C MET A 1 0.16 -12.02 16.73
N LEU A 2 0.74 -11.98 15.53
CA LEU A 2 2.18 -12.20 15.33
C LEU A 2 2.86 -10.83 15.25
N GLY A 3 3.77 -10.55 16.16
CA GLY A 3 4.66 -9.40 16.10
C GLY A 3 5.94 -9.77 15.37
N PHE A 4 6.53 -8.81 14.66
CA PHE A 4 7.86 -8.94 14.07
C PHE A 4 8.84 -8.12 14.89
N LEU A 5 10.03 -8.66 15.15
CA LEU A 5 11.15 -7.92 15.71
C LEU A 5 12.10 -7.64 14.57
N PHE A 6 12.25 -6.37 14.20
CA PHE A 6 13.15 -5.93 13.16
C PHE A 6 14.23 -5.02 13.74
N ASN A 7 15.45 -5.15 13.23
CA ASN A 7 16.47 -4.14 13.43
C ASN A 7 16.25 -2.94 12.49
N GLU A 8 17.00 -1.86 12.68
CA GLU A 8 16.83 -0.64 11.88
C GLU A 8 17.06 -0.85 10.38
N ARG A 9 17.99 -1.74 10.01
CA ARG A 9 18.30 -2.05 8.61
C ARG A 9 17.13 -2.79 7.95
N GLU A 10 16.61 -3.82 8.63
CA GLU A 10 15.44 -4.57 8.18
C GLU A 10 14.20 -3.67 8.05
N CYS A 11 13.98 -2.75 9.00
CA CYS A 11 12.92 -1.76 8.90
C CYS A 11 13.05 -0.87 7.66
N LYS A 12 14.27 -0.44 7.30
CA LYS A 12 14.52 0.37 6.10
C LYS A 12 14.28 -0.43 4.82
N GLU A 13 14.78 -1.66 4.75
CA GLU A 13 14.61 -2.56 3.60
C GLU A 13 13.12 -2.90 3.39
N LEU A 14 12.41 -3.26 4.48
CA LEU A 14 10.98 -3.53 4.44
C LEU A 14 10.18 -2.27 4.04
N SER A 15 10.50 -1.11 4.61
CA SER A 15 9.89 0.17 4.23
C SER A 15 10.07 0.47 2.74
N TYR A 16 11.26 0.21 2.19
CA TYR A 16 11.53 0.36 0.77
C TYR A 16 10.70 -0.59 -0.10
N MET A 17 10.65 -1.88 0.26
CA MET A 17 9.85 -2.86 -0.48
C MET A 17 8.36 -2.53 -0.48
N LEU A 18 7.81 -2.17 0.69
CA LEU A 18 6.40 -1.81 0.83
C LEU A 18 6.04 -0.57 0.01
N ARG A 19 6.93 0.45 -0.04
CA ARG A 19 6.73 1.62 -0.90
C ARG A 19 6.70 1.26 -2.38
N LYS A 20 7.68 0.48 -2.84
CA LYS A 20 7.78 0.06 -4.25
C LYS A 20 6.50 -0.68 -4.67
N GLU A 21 6.04 -1.59 -3.85
CA GLU A 21 4.82 -2.36 -4.06
C GLU A 21 3.57 -1.43 -4.10
N LEU A 22 3.49 -0.42 -3.23
CA LEU A 22 2.43 0.59 -3.28
C LEU A 22 2.49 1.42 -4.56
N ASP A 23 3.67 1.85 -4.98
CA ASP A 23 3.89 2.65 -6.19
C ASP A 23 3.48 1.85 -7.45
N GLU A 24 3.85 0.57 -7.53
CA GLU A 24 3.46 -0.34 -8.61
C GLU A 24 1.93 -0.54 -8.66
N MET A 25 1.28 -0.82 -7.54
CA MET A 25 -0.18 -0.94 -7.51
C MET A 25 -0.90 0.38 -7.84
N LEU A 26 -0.35 1.54 -7.47
CA LEU A 26 -0.90 2.83 -7.86
C LEU A 26 -0.78 3.04 -9.37
N PHE A 27 0.33 2.63 -9.96
CA PHE A 27 0.56 2.66 -11.41
C PHE A 27 -0.47 1.78 -12.12
N ASP A 28 -0.65 0.52 -11.71
CA ASP A 28 -1.64 -0.39 -12.31
C ASP A 28 -3.06 0.16 -12.18
N LEU A 29 -3.43 0.70 -11.00
CA LEU A 29 -4.76 1.28 -10.76
C LEU A 29 -5.01 2.57 -11.55
N SER A 30 -3.96 3.22 -12.06
CA SER A 30 -4.09 4.41 -12.90
C SER A 30 -4.52 4.10 -14.33
N ASP A 31 -4.37 2.84 -14.77
CA ASP A 31 -4.88 2.39 -16.06
C ASP A 31 -6.42 2.32 -16.06
N LYS A 32 -7.05 3.04 -16.99
CA LYS A 32 -8.51 3.07 -17.18
C LYS A 32 -9.03 1.81 -17.87
N ARG A 33 -8.17 1.07 -18.56
CA ARG A 33 -8.50 -0.16 -19.29
C ARG A 33 -8.54 -1.39 -18.38
N LEU A 34 -8.08 -1.25 -17.14
CA LEU A 34 -8.08 -2.32 -16.16
C LEU A 34 -9.50 -2.77 -15.82
N GLU A 35 -9.77 -4.06 -16.01
CA GLU A 35 -11.03 -4.71 -15.68
C GLU A 35 -11.41 -4.51 -14.20
N ALA A 36 -12.72 -4.44 -13.93
CA ALA A 36 -13.23 -4.13 -12.59
C ALA A 36 -12.80 -5.16 -11.53
N GLU A 37 -12.78 -6.45 -11.89
CA GLU A 37 -12.36 -7.52 -10.97
C GLU A 37 -10.87 -7.41 -10.61
N ILE A 38 -10.02 -7.13 -11.60
CA ILE A 38 -8.57 -6.93 -11.37
C ILE A 38 -8.35 -5.67 -10.51
N ARG A 39 -9.09 -4.59 -10.79
CA ARG A 39 -9.04 -3.35 -10.01
C ARG A 39 -9.39 -3.59 -8.54
N ASP A 40 -10.42 -4.39 -8.27
CA ASP A 40 -10.81 -4.75 -6.90
C ASP A 40 -9.74 -5.61 -6.21
N ALA A 41 -9.18 -6.59 -6.91
CA ALA A 41 -8.08 -7.42 -6.39
C ALA A 41 -6.85 -6.58 -6.00
N ILE A 42 -6.41 -5.67 -6.89
CA ILE A 42 -5.28 -4.77 -6.61
C ILE A 42 -5.63 -3.81 -5.47
N SER A 43 -6.86 -3.29 -5.41
CA SER A 43 -7.30 -2.40 -4.32
C SER A 43 -7.30 -3.10 -2.95
N LYS A 44 -7.71 -4.37 -2.90
CA LYS A 44 -7.65 -5.20 -1.68
C LYS A 44 -6.20 -5.44 -1.24
N ARG A 45 -5.31 -5.75 -2.17
CA ARG A 45 -3.86 -5.90 -1.90
C ARG A 45 -3.25 -4.58 -1.41
N TYR A 46 -3.57 -3.47 -2.08
CA TYR A 46 -3.13 -2.12 -1.72
C TYR A 46 -3.48 -1.78 -0.26
N ARG A 47 -4.71 -2.05 0.16
CA ARG A 47 -5.15 -1.81 1.54
C ARG A 47 -4.33 -2.61 2.57
N THR A 48 -3.97 -3.85 2.24
CA THR A 48 -3.16 -4.70 3.12
C THR A 48 -1.73 -4.17 3.22
N VAL A 49 -1.09 -3.89 2.08
CA VAL A 49 0.28 -3.35 2.03
C VAL A 49 0.36 -1.97 2.69
N PHE A 50 -0.62 -1.09 2.45
CA PHE A 50 -0.68 0.23 3.07
C PHE A 50 -0.74 0.14 4.60
N ARG A 51 -1.54 -0.79 5.14
CA ARG A 51 -1.59 -1.05 6.58
C ARG A 51 -0.27 -1.58 7.13
N MET A 52 0.47 -2.38 6.36
CA MET A 52 1.80 -2.82 6.76
C MET A 52 2.77 -1.64 6.79
N TYR A 53 2.76 -0.81 5.74
CA TYR A 53 3.61 0.38 5.64
C TYR A 53 3.33 1.39 6.76
N ALA A 54 2.05 1.58 7.11
CA ALA A 54 1.61 2.47 8.19
C ALA A 54 2.14 2.10 9.58
N ARG A 55 2.67 0.89 9.78
CA ARG A 55 3.30 0.48 11.05
C ARG A 55 4.74 0.99 11.20
N ILE A 56 5.39 1.40 10.11
CA ILE A 56 6.83 1.73 10.07
C ILE A 56 7.05 3.16 9.55
N ALA A 57 6.16 3.65 8.68
CA ALA A 57 6.29 4.94 8.01
C ALA A 57 5.91 6.13 8.90
N SER A 58 6.59 7.26 8.68
CA SER A 58 6.19 8.52 9.31
C SER A 58 4.89 9.06 8.69
N PRO A 59 4.14 9.93 9.40
CA PRO A 59 2.92 10.55 8.86
C PRO A 59 3.13 11.28 7.52
N LYS A 60 4.29 11.91 7.33
CA LYS A 60 4.66 12.62 6.09
C LYS A 60 4.84 11.68 4.90
N GLU A 61 5.36 10.48 5.13
CA GLU A 61 5.47 9.49 4.06
C GLU A 61 4.11 8.84 3.78
N LEU A 62 3.30 8.61 4.81
CA LEU A 62 1.95 8.05 4.66
C LEU A 62 1.01 8.96 3.86
N SER A 63 1.13 10.28 3.99
CA SER A 63 0.28 11.22 3.25
C SER A 63 0.42 11.09 1.74
N LYS A 64 1.56 10.58 1.23
CA LYS A 64 1.77 10.31 -0.21
C LYS A 64 0.89 9.18 -0.73
N TYR A 65 0.53 8.25 0.15
CA TYR A 65 -0.25 7.05 -0.16
C TYR A 65 -1.68 7.12 0.41
N ALA A 66 -2.04 8.22 1.07
CA ALA A 66 -3.37 8.44 1.61
C ALA A 66 -4.36 8.69 0.45
N ARG A 67 -5.01 7.63 -0.03
CA ARG A 67 -6.14 7.75 -0.96
C ARG A 67 -7.43 8.07 -0.20
N ASN A 68 -8.20 9.03 -0.69
CA ASN A 68 -9.58 9.24 -0.25
C ASN A 68 -10.39 8.00 -0.63
N HIS A 69 -10.73 7.16 0.35
CA HIS A 69 -11.63 6.00 0.21
C HIS A 69 -13.10 6.42 -0.03
N ARG A 70 -13.36 7.51 -0.76
CA ARG A 70 -14.73 7.99 -0.99
C ARG A 70 -15.54 7.15 -1.97
N ASN A 71 -14.93 6.21 -2.72
CA ASN A 71 -15.64 5.42 -3.72
C ASN A 71 -15.35 3.92 -3.59
N VAL A 72 -15.94 3.26 -2.59
CA VAL A 72 -16.28 1.82 -2.65
C VAL A 72 -17.65 1.64 -2.00
N THR A 73 -18.68 2.16 -2.66
CA THR A 73 -20.08 1.75 -2.47
C THR A 73 -20.79 1.96 -3.80
N MET A 74 -20.76 0.94 -4.65
CA MET A 74 -21.86 0.55 -5.54
C MET A 74 -21.55 -0.84 -6.10
#